data_AF-A0A9N9R6J1-F1
#
_entry.id   AF-A0A9N9R6J1-F1
#
_cell.length_a   1.000
_cell.length_b   1.000
_cell.length_c   1.000
_cell.angle_alpha   90.00
_cell.angle_beta   90.00
_cell.angle_gamma   90.00
#
_symmetry.space_group_name_H-M   'P 1'
#
loop_
_entity.id
_entity.type
_entity.pdbx_description
1 polymer ?
#
loop_
_entity_poly.entity_id
_entity_poly.type
_entity_poly.pdbx_seq_one_letter_code
_entity_poly.pdbx_strand_id
1 'polypeptide(L)'
;MLRFLLDSFWNEDVWLPPNTTWEDIAPGADKAVVYPKYWDVLYAIPLALVLIAFRYVLNKYWFTPFGLSLGIKNTRSKKAPSNPKLEAAYQQTPKIKHKQHLPTMAVM
;
A
#
# COMPACT_ATOMS: atom_id res chain seq x y z
N MET A 1 -1.59 1.15 -26.94
CA MET A 1 -1.76 2.23 -25.95
C MET A 1 -0.67 2.25 -24.89
N LEU A 2 -0.40 1.15 -24.15
CA LEU A 2 0.66 1.12 -23.12
C LEU A 2 2.07 1.43 -23.64
N ARG A 3 2.45 0.86 -24.80
CA ARG A 3 3.77 1.14 -25.43
C ARG A 3 3.97 2.63 -25.69
N PHE A 4 2.97 3.31 -26.24
CA PHE A 4 3.01 4.76 -26.45
C PHE A 4 3.24 5.55 -25.15
N LEU A 5 2.60 5.15 -24.05
CA LEU A 5 2.82 5.79 -22.75
C LEU A 5 4.23 5.52 -22.21
N LEU A 6 4.74 4.31 -22.41
CA LEU A 6 6.10 3.92 -22.00
C LEU A 6 7.15 4.66 -22.83
N ASP A 7 6.97 4.75 -24.15
CA ASP A 7 7.88 5.48 -25.04
C ASP A 7 7.86 6.99 -24.72
N SER A 8 6.68 7.54 -24.41
CA SER A 8 6.55 8.94 -23.97
C SER A 8 7.18 9.18 -22.60
N PHE A 9 7.08 8.21 -21.67
CA PHE A 9 7.69 8.29 -20.35
C PHE A 9 9.21 8.17 -20.41
N TRP A 10 9.75 7.27 -21.25
CA TRP A 10 11.17 7.03 -21.45
C TRP A 10 11.81 7.94 -22.52
N ASN A 11 11.26 9.14 -22.70
CA ASN A 11 11.78 10.11 -23.66
C ASN A 11 13.24 10.50 -23.32
N GLU A 12 14.13 10.41 -24.31
CA GLU A 12 15.56 10.69 -24.18
C GLU A 12 15.83 12.13 -23.73
N ASP A 13 15.07 13.11 -24.21
CA ASP A 13 15.27 14.53 -23.86
C ASP A 13 15.01 14.84 -22.38
N VAL A 14 14.23 13.99 -21.70
CA VAL A 14 13.88 14.18 -20.28
C VAL A 14 14.89 13.51 -19.36
N TRP A 15 15.41 12.34 -19.76
CA TRP A 15 16.24 11.49 -18.91
C TRP A 15 17.72 11.56 -19.23
N LEU A 16 18.11 11.88 -20.47
CA LEU A 16 19.49 11.86 -20.93
C LEU A 16 20.05 13.27 -21.16
N PRO A 17 21.38 13.44 -21.07
CA PRO A 17 22.06 14.63 -21.56
C PRO A 17 21.87 14.82 -23.07
N PRO A 18 22.02 16.05 -23.59
CA PRO A 18 21.92 16.32 -25.03
C PRO A 18 22.95 15.51 -25.83
N ASN A 19 22.56 15.03 -27.01
CA ASN A 19 23.36 14.18 -27.90
C ASN A 19 23.66 12.76 -27.38
N THR A 20 22.85 12.23 -26.46
CA THR A 20 22.97 10.84 -25.99
C THR A 20 21.65 10.12 -26.15
N THR A 21 21.68 8.89 -26.69
CA THR A 21 20.49 8.03 -26.85
C THR A 21 20.54 6.83 -25.90
N TRP A 22 19.41 6.14 -25.72
CA TRP A 22 19.42 4.89 -24.95
C TRP A 22 20.25 3.78 -25.64
N GLU A 23 20.42 3.84 -26.96
CA GLU A 23 21.28 2.92 -27.72
C GLU A 23 22.76 3.10 -27.38
N ASP A 24 23.19 4.34 -27.14
CA ASP A 24 24.56 4.66 -26.74
C ASP A 24 24.91 4.15 -25.33
N ILE A 25 23.92 3.86 -24.50
CA ILE A 25 24.09 3.32 -23.14
C ILE A 25 23.88 1.81 -23.12
N ALA A 26 23.25 1.23 -24.14
CA ALA A 26 22.98 -0.21 -24.23
C ALA A 26 24.29 -1.02 -24.15
N PRO A 27 24.28 -2.16 -23.43
CA PRO A 27 25.48 -2.97 -23.25
C PRO A 27 25.93 -3.55 -24.60
N GLY A 28 27.16 -3.23 -25.00
CA GLY A 28 27.80 -3.70 -26.22
C GLY A 28 29.16 -4.33 -25.92
N ALA A 29 29.66 -5.18 -26.82
CA ALA A 29 30.92 -5.90 -26.66
C ALA A 29 32.14 -4.96 -26.50
N ASP A 30 32.02 -3.73 -26.98
CA ASP A 30 33.11 -2.75 -27.03
C ASP A 30 33.14 -1.82 -25.80
N LYS A 31 32.21 -1.98 -24.86
CA LYS A 31 32.06 -1.10 -23.69
C LYS A 31 32.65 -1.75 -22.45
N ALA A 32 33.61 -1.07 -21.82
CA ALA A 32 34.28 -1.53 -20.60
C ALA A 32 33.34 -1.63 -19.38
N VAL A 33 32.19 -0.97 -19.42
CA VAL A 33 31.20 -0.93 -18.34
C VAL A 33 29.83 -1.34 -18.87
N VAL A 34 29.20 -2.30 -18.19
CA VAL A 34 27.84 -2.77 -18.47
C VAL A 34 26.86 -1.98 -17.60
N TYR A 35 26.06 -1.12 -18.22
CA TYR A 35 24.99 -0.38 -17.54
C TYR A 35 23.71 -1.22 -17.46
N PRO A 36 22.92 -1.09 -16.37
CA PRO A 36 21.61 -1.70 -16.27
C PRO A 36 20.64 -1.11 -17.31
N LYS A 37 19.70 -1.91 -17.81
CA LYS A 37 18.75 -1.45 -18.82
C LYS A 37 17.68 -0.60 -18.15
N TYR A 38 17.25 0.46 -18.82
CA TYR A 38 16.21 1.36 -18.29
C TYR A 38 14.86 0.64 -18.06
N TRP A 39 14.54 -0.36 -18.88
CA TRP A 39 13.35 -1.20 -18.69
C TRP A 39 13.39 -2.08 -17.45
N ASP A 40 14.56 -2.29 -16.82
CA ASP A 40 14.66 -3.19 -15.67
C ASP A 40 13.88 -2.65 -14.46
N VAL A 41 13.63 -1.35 -14.41
CA VAL A 41 12.76 -0.70 -13.42
C VAL A 41 11.34 -1.28 -13.45
N LEU A 42 10.85 -1.71 -14.62
CA LEU A 42 9.53 -2.32 -14.72
C LEU A 42 9.43 -3.66 -14.00
N TYR A 43 10.53 -4.41 -13.83
CA TYR A 43 10.52 -5.66 -13.06
C TYR A 43 10.30 -5.43 -11.56
N ALA A 44 10.59 -4.24 -11.06
CA ALA A 44 10.32 -3.89 -9.66
C ALA A 44 8.81 -3.90 -9.35
N ILE A 45 7.96 -3.60 -10.32
CA ILE A 45 6.50 -3.55 -10.16
C ILE A 45 5.91 -4.94 -9.85
N PRO A 46 6.08 -5.98 -10.71
CA PRO A 46 5.59 -7.32 -10.40
C PRO A 46 6.29 -7.89 -9.16
N LEU A 47 7.57 -7.60 -8.94
CA LEU A 47 8.27 -8.03 -7.74
C LEU A 47 7.64 -7.43 -6.47
N ALA A 48 7.32 -6.14 -6.47
CA ALA A 48 6.62 -5.49 -5.36
C ALA A 48 5.25 -6.13 -5.11
N LEU A 49 4.49 -6.44 -6.17
CA LEU A 49 3.21 -7.16 -6.04
C LEU A 49 3.40 -8.53 -5.39
N VAL A 50 4.44 -9.28 -5.79
CA VAL A 50 4.78 -10.57 -5.19
C VAL A 50 5.14 -10.41 -3.71
N LEU A 51 5.95 -9.42 -3.35
CA LEU A 51 6.31 -9.16 -1.95
C LEU A 51 5.10 -8.75 -1.10
N ILE A 52 4.19 -7.95 -1.65
CA ILE A 52 2.94 -7.57 -0.98
C ILE A 52 2.04 -8.80 -0.79
N ALA A 53 1.88 -9.63 -1.82
CA ALA A 53 1.11 -10.86 -1.75
C ALA A 53 1.72 -11.83 -0.72
N PHE A 54 3.04 -12.02 -0.75
CA PHE A 54 3.78 -12.82 0.21
C PHE A 54 3.59 -12.30 1.64
N ARG A 55 3.71 -10.99 1.85
CA ARG A 55 3.41 -10.35 3.14
C ARG A 55 1.98 -10.64 3.59
N TYR A 56 1.00 -10.57 2.69
CA TYR A 56 -0.40 -10.86 3.02
C TYR A 56 -0.60 -12.31 3.42
N VAL A 57 -0.03 -13.24 2.66
CA VAL A 57 -0.07 -14.69 2.92
C VAL A 57 0.56 -14.99 4.28
N LEU A 58 1.77 -14.50 4.55
CA LEU A 58 2.40 -14.70 5.85
C LEU A 58 1.55 -14.15 7.00
N ASN A 59 1.03 -12.92 6.87
CA ASN A 59 0.16 -12.31 7.89
C ASN A 59 -1.09 -13.15 8.17
N LYS A 60 -1.71 -13.65 7.11
CA LYS A 60 -2.97 -14.40 7.22
C LYS A 60 -2.75 -15.84 7.70
N TYR A 61 -1.73 -16.53 7.21
CA TYR A 61 -1.51 -17.96 7.44
C TYR A 61 -0.53 -18.27 8.56
N TRP A 62 0.43 -17.39 8.85
CA TRP A 62 1.40 -17.61 9.93
C TRP A 62 1.09 -16.74 11.13
N PHE A 63 1.04 -15.41 10.96
CA PHE A 63 0.89 -14.50 12.09
C PHE A 63 -0.50 -14.57 12.75
N THR A 64 -1.58 -14.76 11.98
CA THR A 64 -2.94 -14.87 12.54
C THR A 64 -3.12 -16.11 13.43
N PRO A 65 -2.81 -17.35 12.98
CA PRO A 65 -2.92 -18.51 13.87
C PRO A 65 -1.88 -18.49 14.98
N PHE A 66 -0.68 -17.96 14.74
CA PHE A 66 0.32 -17.78 15.81
C PHE A 66 -0.19 -16.84 16.90
N GLY A 67 -0.77 -15.70 16.55
CA GLY A 67 -1.38 -14.78 17.50
C GLY A 67 -2.55 -15.42 18.27
N LEU A 68 -3.37 -16.23 17.59
CA LEU A 68 -4.43 -17.01 18.24
C LEU A 68 -3.86 -18.05 19.21
N SER A 69 -2.76 -18.73 18.85
CA SER A 69 -2.09 -19.71 19.73
C SER A 69 -1.49 -19.06 20.98
N LEU A 70 -1.08 -17.80 20.89
CA LEU A 70 -0.62 -16.98 22.01
C LEU A 70 -1.78 -16.40 22.85
N GLY A 71 -3.03 -16.74 22.54
CA GLY A 71 -4.21 -16.26 23.26
C GLY A 71 -4.64 -14.83 22.91
N ILE A 72 -4.02 -14.20 21.91
CA ILE A 72 -4.41 -12.88 21.42
C ILE A 72 -5.73 -13.05 20.67
N LYS A 73 -6.84 -12.63 21.29
CA LYS A 73 -8.15 -12.60 20.64
C LYS A 73 -8.04 -11.75 19.37
N ASN A 74 -8.56 -12.27 18.26
CA ASN A 74 -8.55 -11.59 16.97
C ASN A 74 -9.35 -10.27 17.08
N THR A 75 -8.65 -9.18 17.38
CA THR A 75 -9.20 -7.84 17.56
C THR A 75 -9.51 -7.20 16.21
N ARG A 76 -10.24 -7.90 15.34
CA ARG A 76 -10.93 -7.19 14.27
C ARG A 76 -12.00 -6.33 14.91
N SER A 77 -11.98 -5.04 14.59
CA SER A 77 -13.04 -4.12 14.96
C SER A 77 -14.37 -4.71 14.49
N LYS A 78 -15.16 -5.22 15.45
CA LYS A 78 -16.49 -5.72 15.14
C LYS A 78 -17.31 -4.50 14.74
N LYS A 79 -17.90 -4.54 13.55
CA LYS A 79 -18.87 -3.49 13.16
C LYS A 79 -19.96 -3.46 14.23
N ALA A 80 -20.29 -2.27 14.71
CA ALA A 80 -21.38 -2.11 15.65
C ALA A 80 -22.67 -2.66 14.99
N PRO A 81 -23.49 -3.41 15.73
CA PRO A 81 -24.80 -3.84 15.22
C PRO A 81 -25.65 -2.61 14.91
N SER A 82 -26.38 -2.64 13.80
CA SER A 82 -27.30 -1.56 13.42
C SER A 82 -28.40 -1.46 14.47
N ASN A 83 -28.45 -0.34 15.20
CA ASN A 83 -29.48 -0.08 16.21
C ASN A 83 -30.19 1.23 15.89
N PRO A 84 -31.44 1.20 15.40
CA PRO A 84 -32.14 2.38 14.94
C PRO A 84 -32.35 3.44 16.04
N LYS A 85 -32.40 3.02 17.32
CA LYS A 85 -32.50 3.97 18.45
C LYS A 85 -31.22 4.79 18.62
N LEU A 86 -30.06 4.15 18.46
CA LEU A 86 -28.75 4.82 18.55
C LEU A 86 -28.52 5.73 17.34
N GLU A 87 -28.93 5.30 16.15
CA GLU A 87 -28.87 6.12 14.94
C GLU A 87 -29.78 7.35 15.06
N ALA A 88 -31.02 7.20 15.52
CA ALA A 88 -31.92 8.33 15.74
C ALA A 88 -31.35 9.32 16.78
N ALA A 89 -30.78 8.83 17.89
CA ALA A 89 -30.14 9.67 18.89
C ALA A 89 -28.90 10.40 18.34
N TYR A 90 -28.09 9.73 17.51
CA TYR A 90 -26.93 10.33 16.86
C TYR A 90 -27.32 11.46 15.91
N GLN A 91 -28.36 11.26 15.09
CA GLN A 91 -28.87 12.27 14.16
C GLN A 91 -29.47 13.49 14.86
N GLN A 92 -30.07 13.30 16.04
CA GLN A 92 -30.65 14.38 16.85
C GLN A 92 -29.61 15.17 17.65
N THR A 93 -28.37 14.66 17.77
CA THR A 93 -27.33 15.29 18.58
C THR A 93 -26.43 16.17 17.71
N PRO A 94 -26.25 17.47 18.00
CA PRO A 94 -25.26 18.29 17.32
C PRO A 94 -23.86 17.73 17.59
N LYS A 95 -23.05 17.55 16.53
CA LYS A 95 -21.70 16.92 16.55
C LYS A 95 -20.96 17.17 17.88
N ILE A 96 -20.85 16.11 18.69
CA ILE A 96 -20.11 16.16 19.95
C ILE A 96 -18.63 16.39 19.62
N LYS A 97 -18.08 17.56 19.99
CA LYS A 97 -16.64 17.77 20.06
C LYS A 97 -16.11 16.98 21.25
N HIS A 98 -15.61 15.77 20.99
CA HIS A 98 -15.22 14.80 22.00
C HIS A 98 -14.04 15.27 22.86
N LYS A 99 -14.27 15.55 24.15
CA LYS A 99 -13.47 15.08 25.31
C LYS A 99 -14.29 15.33 26.59
N GLN A 100 -15.18 14.41 26.96
CA GLN A 100 -15.68 14.37 28.33
C GLN A 100 -15.64 12.92 28.83
N HIS A 101 -14.81 12.72 29.86
CA HIS A 101 -14.76 11.52 30.66
C HIS A 101 -16.12 11.35 31.36
N LEU A 102 -16.81 10.24 31.11
CA LEU A 102 -18.04 9.88 31.82
C LEU A 102 -17.67 9.52 33.27
N PRO A 103 -18.21 10.21 34.30
CA PRO A 103 -18.08 9.74 35.66
C PRO A 103 -18.96 8.49 35.83
N THR A 104 -18.33 7.46 36.36
CA THR A 104 -18.93 6.21 36.80
C THR A 104 -20.06 6.47 37.79
N MET A 105 -21.26 5.98 37.43
CA MET A 105 -22.33 5.48 38.30
C MET A 105 -22.94 6.41 39.36
N ALA A 106 -24.25 6.65 39.20
CA ALA A 106 -25.19 6.71 40.32
C ALA A 106 -26.50 6.05 39.88
N VAL A 107 -26.55 4.72 39.97
CA VAL A 107 -27.77 3.99 40.28
C VAL A 107 -27.62 3.56 41.73
N MET A 108 -28.13 4.36 42.65
CA MET A 108 -28.89 3.98 43.85
C MET A 108 -29.26 5.25 44.63
#